data_AF-A0A4Q6BN17-F1
#
_entry.id   AF-A0A4Q6BN17-F1
#
_cell.length_a   1.000
_cell.length_b   1.000
_cell.length_c   1.000
_cell.angle_alpha   90.00
_cell.angle_beta   90.00
_cell.angle_gamma   90.00
#
_symmetry.space_group_name_H-M   'P 1'
#
loop_
_entity.id
_entity.type
_entity.pdbx_description
1 polymer ?
#
loop_
_entity_poly.entity_id
_entity_poly.type
_entity_poly.pdbx_seq_one_letter_code
_entity_poly.pdbx_strand_id
1 'polypeptide(L)'
;SGSKFFNPGNVSLESMIYSHAAKYKIKIHRISLNWSHIHIIFMIPSREAYNAFIRTLTAAMVRAISKYVGKSLKGIFDLRPYTRILEWGRDYRNVMNYHDLNDLEARGSIKRPKKHKAMKKSKNKKPEKST
;
A
#
# COMPACT_ATOMS: atom_id res chain seq x y z
N SER A 1 13.13 17.12 3.09
CA SER A 1 13.02 15.70 2.71
C SER A 1 11.53 15.35 2.59
N GLY A 2 11.08 14.84 1.44
CA GLY A 2 9.65 14.56 1.14
C GLY A 2 9.00 13.49 2.04
N SER A 3 9.77 12.86 2.91
CA SER A 3 9.33 11.87 3.90
C SER A 3 8.19 12.38 4.79
N LYS A 4 8.22 13.66 5.23
CA LYS A 4 7.17 14.21 6.12
C LYS A 4 5.77 14.28 5.50
N PHE A 5 5.64 14.24 4.17
CA PHE A 5 4.33 14.31 3.53
C PHE A 5 3.53 13.01 3.70
N PHE A 6 4.21 11.87 3.73
CA PHE A 6 3.62 10.56 3.97
C PHE A 6 3.63 10.16 5.45
N ASN A 7 3.79 11.12 6.36
CA ASN A 7 3.77 10.86 7.79
C ASN A 7 2.41 10.24 8.19
N PRO A 8 2.39 9.12 8.93
CA PRO A 8 1.18 8.61 9.54
C PRO A 8 0.42 9.74 10.27
N GLY A 9 -0.87 9.89 9.98
CA GLY A 9 -1.71 10.96 10.57
C GLY A 9 -1.72 12.29 9.82
N ASN A 10 -1.23 12.36 8.58
CA ASN A 10 -1.43 13.54 7.72
C ASN A 10 -2.90 13.66 7.25
N VAL A 11 -3.70 14.37 8.04
CA VAL A 11 -5.14 14.62 7.81
C VAL A 11 -5.42 15.20 6.41
N SER A 12 -4.51 16.02 5.87
CA SER A 12 -4.67 16.63 4.54
C SER A 12 -4.58 15.60 3.41
N LEU A 13 -3.64 14.66 3.51
CA LEU A 13 -3.49 13.60 2.51
C LEU A 13 -4.65 12.61 2.58
N GLU A 14 -5.05 12.23 3.80
CA GLU A 14 -6.19 11.35 4.00
C GLU A 14 -7.50 11.96 3.46
N SER A 15 -7.75 13.25 3.76
CA SER A 15 -8.89 14.00 3.21
C SER A 15 -8.87 14.06 1.67
N MET A 16 -7.70 14.28 1.07
CA MET A 16 -7.53 14.24 -0.40
C MET A 16 -7.91 12.87 -0.99
N ILE A 17 -7.50 11.77 -0.35
CA ILE A 17 -7.85 10.42 -0.77
C ILE A 17 -9.35 10.19 -0.68
N TYR A 18 -9.99 10.54 0.44
CA TYR A 18 -11.44 10.38 0.62
C TYR A 18 -12.25 11.22 -0.37
N SER A 19 -11.85 12.48 -0.62
CA SER A 19 -12.50 13.36 -1.59
C SER A 19 -12.47 12.77 -3.01
N HIS A 20 -11.30 12.27 -3.44
CA HIS A 20 -11.20 11.58 -4.72
C HIS A 20 -12.00 10.29 -4.76
N ALA A 21 -12.02 9.50 -3.68
CA ALA A 21 -12.79 8.26 -3.64
C ALA A 21 -14.30 8.51 -3.76
N ALA A 22 -14.81 9.53 -3.05
CA ALA A 22 -16.23 9.92 -3.13
C ALA A 22 -16.64 10.30 -4.57
N LYS A 23 -15.79 11.05 -5.29
CA LYS A 23 -16.03 11.42 -6.69
C LYS A 23 -16.24 10.22 -7.62
N TYR A 24 -15.54 9.11 -7.36
CA TYR A 24 -15.61 7.89 -8.17
C TYR A 24 -16.47 6.78 -7.54
N LYS A 25 -17.27 7.11 -6.52
CA LYS A 25 -18.14 6.16 -5.79
C LYS A 25 -17.36 4.96 -5.23
N ILE A 26 -16.11 5.18 -4.82
CA ILE A 26 -15.23 4.19 -4.21
C ILE A 26 -15.46 4.20 -2.71
N LYS A 27 -15.71 3.02 -2.12
CA LYS A 27 -15.86 2.86 -0.68
C LYS A 27 -14.53 2.44 -0.07
N ILE A 28 -13.92 3.32 0.71
CA ILE A 28 -12.68 3.01 1.43
C ILE A 28 -13.03 2.26 2.72
N HIS A 29 -12.37 1.13 2.95
CA HIS A 29 -12.47 0.37 4.21
C HIS A 29 -11.34 0.76 5.17
N ARG A 30 -10.12 0.94 4.64
CA ARG A 30 -8.91 1.24 5.40
C ARG A 30 -7.86 1.95 4.54
N ILE A 31 -7.06 2.81 5.18
CA ILE A 31 -5.87 3.46 4.62
C ILE A 31 -4.70 3.26 5.60
N SER A 32 -3.52 2.92 5.07
CA SER A 32 -2.22 3.04 5.75
C SER A 32 -1.39 4.08 5.03
N LEU A 33 -0.87 5.05 5.77
CA LEU A 33 0.18 5.93 5.27
C LEU A 33 1.51 5.44 5.83
N ASN A 34 2.40 5.00 4.95
CA ASN A 34 3.78 4.68 5.30
C ASN A 34 4.71 5.69 4.60
N TRP A 35 5.90 5.90 5.16
CA TRP A 35 6.87 6.91 4.72
C TRP A 35 7.24 6.84 3.24
N SER A 36 7.18 5.65 2.63
CA SER A 36 7.53 5.43 1.22
C SER A 36 6.38 4.97 0.32
N HIS A 37 5.26 4.52 0.88
CA HIS A 37 4.14 3.97 0.11
C HIS A 37 2.84 4.01 0.91
N ILE A 38 1.72 3.82 0.21
CA ILE A 38 0.38 3.86 0.79
C ILE A 38 -0.28 2.49 0.56
N HIS A 39 -0.94 1.98 1.60
CA HIS A 39 -1.86 0.84 1.45
C HIS A 39 -3.29 1.34 1.53
N ILE A 40 -4.15 0.89 0.62
CA ILE A 40 -5.57 1.21 0.64
C ILE A 40 -6.34 -0.07 0.41
N ILE A 41 -7.34 -0.32 1.26
CA ILE A 41 -8.32 -1.38 1.04
C ILE A 41 -9.66 -0.69 0.76
N PHE A 42 -10.21 -0.95 -0.43
CA PHE A 42 -11.39 -0.25 -0.91
C PHE A 42 -12.19 -1.12 -1.88
N MET A 43 -13.48 -0.84 -1.96
CA MET A 43 -14.37 -1.41 -2.96
C MET A 43 -14.55 -0.44 -4.11
N ILE A 44 -14.44 -0.97 -5.32
CA ILE A 44 -14.61 -0.21 -6.57
C ILE A 44 -15.93 -0.59 -7.24
N PRO A 45 -16.66 0.36 -7.82
CA PRO A 45 -17.89 0.06 -8.56
C PRO A 45 -17.60 -0.49 -9.97
N SER A 46 -16.45 -0.13 -10.56
CA SER A 46 -16.01 -0.62 -11.87
C SER A 46 -14.50 -0.43 -12.06
N ARG A 47 -13.94 -1.06 -13.12
CA ARG A 47 -12.52 -0.91 -13.49
C ARG A 47 -12.20 0.50 -13.99
N GLU A 48 -13.14 1.15 -14.67
CA GLU A 48 -13.03 2.51 -15.18
C GLU A 48 -12.94 3.50 -14.02
N ALA A 49 -13.77 3.31 -12.99
CA ALA A 49 -13.74 4.10 -11.76
C ALA A 49 -12.38 3.96 -11.05
N TYR A 50 -11.83 2.74 -10.96
CA TYR A 50 -10.48 2.51 -10.43
C TYR A 50 -9.40 3.27 -11.22
N ASN A 51 -9.39 3.13 -12.55
CA ASN A 51 -8.40 3.79 -13.40
C ASN A 51 -8.47 5.32 -13.29
N ALA A 52 -9.68 5.87 -13.26
CA ALA A 52 -9.90 7.31 -13.12
C ALA A 52 -9.50 7.83 -11.73
N PHE A 53 -9.81 7.07 -10.67
CA PHE A 53 -9.42 7.38 -9.30
C PHE A 53 -7.90 7.41 -9.13
N ILE A 54 -7.20 6.34 -9.52
CA ILE A 54 -5.74 6.26 -9.38
C ILE A 54 -5.06 7.37 -10.16
N ARG A 55 -5.47 7.60 -11.40
CA ARG A 55 -4.88 8.66 -12.25
C ARG A 55 -5.03 10.05 -11.64
N THR A 56 -6.20 10.36 -11.11
CA THR A 56 -6.47 11.71 -10.57
C THR A 56 -5.86 11.91 -9.19
N LEU A 57 -5.90 10.88 -8.34
CA LEU A 57 -5.30 10.91 -7.02
C LEU A 57 -3.78 11.08 -7.10
N THR A 58 -3.08 10.25 -7.89
CA THR A 58 -1.61 10.35 -8.01
C THR A 58 -1.19 11.70 -8.58
N ALA A 59 -1.90 12.21 -9.60
CA ALA A 59 -1.63 13.54 -10.14
C ALA A 59 -1.83 14.66 -9.10
N ALA A 60 -2.87 14.58 -8.27
CA ALA A 60 -3.09 15.52 -7.18
C ALA A 60 -1.98 15.45 -6.12
N MET A 61 -1.56 14.25 -5.75
CA MET A 61 -0.45 14.03 -4.83
C MET A 61 0.87 14.56 -5.39
N VAL A 62 1.21 14.29 -6.66
CA VAL A 62 2.42 14.85 -7.30
C VAL A 62 2.42 16.37 -7.20
N ARG A 63 1.29 17.02 -7.51
CA ARG A 63 1.18 18.49 -7.41
C ARG A 63 1.37 18.97 -5.97
N ALA A 64 0.72 18.33 -5.01
CA ALA A 64 0.80 18.71 -3.60
C ALA A 64 2.22 18.54 -3.03
N ILE A 65 2.87 17.42 -3.30
CA ILE A 65 4.24 17.14 -2.82
C ILE A 65 5.23 18.05 -3.54
N SER A 66 5.08 18.28 -4.84
CA SER A 66 5.95 19.20 -5.59
C SER A 66 5.87 20.62 -5.03
N LYS A 67 4.66 21.10 -4.70
CA LYS A 67 4.45 22.39 -4.05
C LYS A 67 5.08 22.43 -2.66
N TYR A 68 4.92 21.38 -1.86
CA TYR A 68 5.49 21.29 -0.52
C TYR A 68 7.03 21.28 -0.51
N VAL A 69 7.64 20.57 -1.46
CA VAL A 69 9.10 20.45 -1.58
C VAL A 69 9.73 21.65 -2.32
N GLY A 70 8.93 22.43 -3.05
CA GLY A 70 9.42 23.55 -3.86
C GLY A 70 10.17 23.10 -5.12
N LYS A 71 9.99 21.84 -5.55
CA LYS A 71 10.62 21.26 -6.75
C LYS A 71 9.61 20.38 -7.47
N SER A 72 9.68 20.34 -8.80
CA SER A 72 8.91 19.39 -9.60
C SER A 72 9.34 17.96 -9.30
N LEU A 73 8.38 17.16 -8.81
CA LEU A 73 8.53 15.73 -8.56
C LEU A 73 7.76 14.92 -9.60
N LYS A 74 7.79 15.37 -10.85
CA LYS A 74 7.23 14.60 -11.97
C LYS A 74 7.84 13.20 -11.97
N GLY A 75 7.00 12.18 -11.99
CA GLY A 75 7.41 10.79 -12.07
C GLY A 75 7.54 10.01 -10.75
N ILE A 76 7.24 10.63 -9.59
CA ILE A 76 7.28 9.87 -8.32
C ILE A 76 6.30 8.69 -8.26
N PHE A 77 5.29 8.66 -9.13
CA PHE A 77 4.32 7.58 -9.29
C PHE A 77 4.34 7.01 -10.72
N ASP A 78 5.52 6.71 -11.26
CA ASP A 78 5.64 6.16 -12.62
C ASP A 78 5.28 4.67 -12.71
N LEU A 79 5.35 3.95 -11.59
CA LEU A 79 5.03 2.53 -11.56
C LEU A 79 3.53 2.31 -11.33
N ARG A 80 2.99 1.29 -12.00
CA ARG A 80 1.63 0.82 -11.75
C ARG A 80 1.50 0.38 -10.29
N PRO A 81 0.47 0.84 -9.55
CA PRO A 81 0.23 0.35 -8.20
C PRO A 81 0.04 -1.16 -8.18
N TYR A 82 0.59 -1.81 -7.17
CA TYR A 82 0.27 -3.20 -6.90
C TYR A 82 -1.21 -3.33 -6.51
N THR A 83 -1.92 -4.28 -7.14
CA THR A 83 -3.33 -4.55 -6.86
C THR A 83 -3.56 -6.04 -6.66
N ARG A 84 -4.38 -6.39 -5.67
CA ARG A 84 -4.87 -7.75 -5.44
C ARG A 84 -6.38 -7.70 -5.16
N ILE A 85 -7.14 -8.56 -5.83
CA ILE A 85 -8.56 -8.75 -5.51
C ILE A 85 -8.64 -9.60 -4.24
N LEU A 86 -9.46 -9.18 -3.29
CA LEU A 86 -9.64 -9.87 -2.01
C LEU A 86 -10.93 -10.68 -2.04
N GLU A 87 -10.86 -11.90 -1.52
CA GLU A 87 -12.05 -12.69 -1.23
C GLU A 87 -12.61 -12.32 0.15
N TRP A 88 -13.93 -12.47 0.31
CA TRP A 88 -14.59 -12.23 1.58
C TRP A 88 -14.18 -13.26 2.65
N GLY A 89 -14.57 -12.98 3.91
CA GLY A 89 -14.34 -13.91 5.02
C GLY A 89 -12.89 -13.88 5.50
N ARG A 90 -12.17 -15.01 5.38
CA ARG A 90 -10.85 -15.17 5.99
C ARG A 90 -9.78 -14.33 5.30
N ASP A 91 -9.78 -14.24 3.98
CA ASP A 91 -8.78 -13.46 3.24
C ASP A 91 -8.89 -11.96 3.58
N TYR A 92 -10.11 -11.40 3.50
CA TYR A 92 -10.40 -10.05 3.96
C TYR A 92 -9.91 -9.78 5.39
N ARG A 93 -10.26 -10.64 6.37
CA ARG A 93 -9.82 -10.47 7.76
C ARG A 93 -8.29 -10.52 7.92
N ASN A 94 -7.63 -11.42 7.21
CA ASN A 94 -6.16 -11.52 7.26
C ASN A 94 -5.49 -10.26 6.75
N VAL A 95 -6.01 -9.66 5.67
CA VAL A 95 -5.48 -8.40 5.13
C VAL A 95 -5.74 -7.25 6.09
N MET A 96 -6.91 -7.19 6.72
CA MET A 96 -7.21 -6.18 7.74
C MET A 96 -6.26 -6.28 8.93
N ASN A 97 -6.05 -7.48 9.47
CA ASN A 97 -5.13 -7.70 10.58
C ASN A 97 -3.67 -7.36 10.20
N TYR A 98 -3.25 -7.68 8.98
CA TYR A 98 -1.92 -7.32 8.49
C TYR A 98 -1.76 -5.81 8.34
N HIS A 99 -2.80 -5.13 7.85
CA HIS A 99 -2.86 -3.69 7.72
C HIS A 99 -2.76 -3.00 9.09
N ASP A 100 -3.55 -3.44 10.08
CA ASP A 100 -3.51 -2.90 11.44
C ASP A 100 -2.11 -3.08 12.07
N LEU A 101 -1.45 -4.22 11.84
CA LEU A 101 -0.07 -4.45 12.27
C LEU A 101 0.93 -3.50 11.60
N ASN A 102 0.78 -3.24 10.30
CA ASN A 102 1.66 -2.31 9.57
C ASN A 102 1.49 -0.87 10.08
N ASP A 103 0.26 -0.45 10.37
CA ASP A 103 -0.04 0.86 10.94
C ASP A 103 0.61 1.04 12.31
N LEU A 104 0.52 0.02 13.17
CA LEU A 104 1.17 0.02 14.49
C LEU A 104 2.70 0.08 14.37
N GLU A 105 3.29 -0.60 13.39
CA GLU A 105 4.74 -0.51 13.13
C GLU A 105 5.15 0.87 12.60
N ALA A 106 4.40 1.43 11.65
CA ALA A 106 4.69 2.73 11.07
C ALA A 106 4.62 3.86 12.12
N ARG A 107 3.74 3.72 13.11
CA ARG A 107 3.64 4.61 14.27
C ARG A 107 4.68 4.33 15.37
N GLY A 108 5.50 3.28 15.21
CA GLY A 108 6.54 2.90 16.17
C GLY A 108 6.02 2.20 17.43
N SER A 109 4.74 1.83 17.48
CA SER A 109 4.10 1.22 18.65
C SER A 109 4.46 -0.25 18.86
N ILE A 110 4.86 -0.96 17.80
CA ILE A 110 5.31 -2.36 17.87
C ILE A 110 6.59 -2.56 17.04
N LYS A 111 7.47 -3.46 17.50
CA LYS A 111 8.62 -3.96 16.74
C LYS A 111 8.42 -5.45 16.46
N ARG A 112 8.29 -5.86 15.19
CA ARG A 112 8.23 -7.29 14.87
C ARG A 112 9.59 -7.97 15.11
N PRO A 113 9.64 -9.14 15.78
CA PRO A 113 10.83 -9.97 15.76
C PRO A 113 11.10 -10.40 14.31
N LYS A 114 12.34 -10.24 13.85
CA LYS A 114 12.74 -10.69 12.50
C LYS A 114 12.46 -12.18 12.40
N LYS A 115 11.54 -12.61 11.54
CA LYS A 115 11.40 -14.02 11.19
C LYS A 115 12.75 -14.48 10.62
N HIS A 116 13.41 -15.43 11.30
CA HIS A 116 14.56 -16.11 10.72
C HIS A 116 14.12 -16.71 9.38
N LYS A 117 14.84 -16.39 8.29
CA LYS A 117 14.58 -17.00 6.99
C LYS A 117 14.65 -18.51 7.18
N ALA A 118 13.56 -19.21 6.86
CA ALA A 118 13.55 -20.67 6.89
C ALA A 118 14.73 -21.16 6.03
N MET A 119 15.64 -21.91 6.66
CA MET A 119 16.79 -22.50 6.00
C MET A 119 16.27 -23.38 4.85
N LYS A 120 16.68 -23.10 3.61
CA LYS A 120 16.30 -23.92 2.46
C LYS A 120 16.74 -25.36 2.75
N LYS A 121 15.78 -26.29 2.92
CA LYS A 121 16.10 -27.73 2.99
C LYS A 121 16.87 -28.09 1.72
N SER A 122 18.11 -28.55 1.87
CA SER A 122 18.89 -29.13 0.78
C SER A 122 18.10 -30.30 0.21
N LYS A 123 17.97 -30.35 -1.12
CA LYS A 123 17.38 -31.50 -1.81
C LYS A 123 18.28 -32.71 -1.55
N ASN A 124 17.76 -33.76 -0.92
CA ASN A 124 18.43 -35.05 -0.83
C ASN A 124 18.75 -35.54 -2.25
N LYS A 125 20.04 -35.74 -2.55
CA LYS A 125 20.49 -36.54 -3.69
C LYS A 125 19.99 -37.97 -3.47
N LYS A 126 19.22 -38.52 -4.42
CA LYS A 126 18.96 -39.96 -4.49
C LYS A 126 20.30 -40.67 -4.72
N PRO A 127 20.59 -41.81 -4.06
CA PRO A 127 21.73 -42.64 -4.44
C PRO A 127 21.44 -43.29 -5.80
N GLU A 128 22.38 -43.13 -6.73
CA GLU A 128 22.47 -43.95 -7.95
C GLU A 128 22.62 -45.41 -7.52
N LYS A 129 21.73 -46.27 -8.02
CA LYS A 129 21.91 -47.72 -7.92
C LYS A 129 23.01 -48.11 -8.90
N SER A 130 24.13 -48.59 -8.38
CA SER A 130 25.12 -49.34 -9.14
C SER A 130 24.52 -50.68 -9.56
N THR A 131 24.37 -50.89 -10.86
CA THR A 131 24.29 -52.22 -11.50
C THR A 131 25.61 -52.48 -12.18
#